data_AF-C0EMQ3-F1
#
_entry.id   AF-C0EMQ3-F1
#
_cell.length_a   1.000
_cell.length_b   1.000
_cell.length_c   1.000
_cell.angle_alpha   90.00
_cell.angle_beta   90.00
_cell.angle_gamma   90.00
#
_symmetry.space_group_name_H-M   'P 1'
#
loop_
_entity.id
_entity.type
_entity.pdbx_description
1 polymer ?
#
loop_
_entity_poly.entity_id
_entity_poly.type
_entity_poly.pdbx_seq_one_letter_code
_entity_poly.pdbx_strand_id
1 'polypeptide(L)'
;PSGVYVYKMDGSFVCKAKVDGNKRAAMPITVRDQLAEKRAKGRIKRAENTIRLAKEETRPAIEQQPDFGFAMHLLTVREDMAIDTQLNAPIMAAA
;
A
#
# COMPACT_ATOMS: atom_id res chain seq x y z
N PRO A 1 -14.21 -19.93 10.56
CA PRO A 1 -15.03 -21.17 10.72
C PRO A 1 -14.37 -22.30 9.92
N SER A 2 -13.97 -23.41 10.56
CA SER A 2 -13.05 -24.41 9.98
C SER A 2 -13.68 -25.77 9.62
N GLY A 3 -15.00 -25.94 9.79
CA GLY A 3 -15.72 -27.18 9.45
C GLY A 3 -17.20 -26.96 9.17
N VAL A 4 -17.78 -27.84 8.36
CA VAL A 4 -19.19 -27.85 7.94
C VAL A 4 -19.87 -29.14 8.36
N TYR A 5 -21.15 -29.05 8.71
CA TYR A 5 -21.98 -30.22 8.99
C TYR A 5 -22.67 -30.66 7.70
N VAL A 6 -22.50 -31.92 7.32
CA VAL A 6 -23.07 -32.51 6.12
C VAL A 6 -24.32 -33.29 6.52
N TYR A 7 -25.44 -32.95 5.89
CA TYR A 7 -26.73 -33.61 6.04
C TYR A 7 -27.16 -34.19 4.69
N LYS A 8 -27.91 -35.29 4.72
CA LYS A 8 -28.61 -35.83 3.55
C LYS A 8 -29.87 -35.00 3.25
N MET A 9 -30.42 -35.18 2.05
CA MET A 9 -31.66 -34.50 1.63
C MET A 9 -32.88 -34.86 2.50
N ASP A 10 -32.84 -36.02 3.15
CA ASP A 10 -33.81 -36.48 4.14
C ASP A 10 -33.65 -35.82 5.53
N GLY A 11 -32.68 -34.92 5.69
CA GLY A 11 -32.37 -34.25 6.96
C GLY A 11 -31.51 -35.08 7.92
N SER A 12 -31.14 -36.31 7.55
CA SER A 12 -30.28 -37.15 8.38
C SER A 12 -28.87 -36.57 8.46
N PHE A 13 -28.31 -36.53 9.67
CA PHE A 13 -26.93 -36.14 9.89
C PHE A 13 -25.98 -37.21 9.33
N VAL A 14 -24.94 -36.75 8.61
CA VAL A 14 -23.90 -37.63 8.05
C VAL A 14 -22.62 -37.49 8.82
N CYS A 15 -21.98 -36.33 8.77
CA CYS A 15 -20.72 -36.08 9.47
C CYS A 15 -20.37 -34.59 9.56
N LYS A 16 -19.44 -34.26 10.47
CA LYS A 16 -18.77 -32.97 10.51
C LYS A 16 -17.51 -33.05 9.63
N ALA A 17 -17.51 -32.35 8.51
CA ALA A 17 -16.42 -32.32 7.56
C ALA A 17 -15.55 -31.07 7.76
N LYS A 18 -14.27 -31.18 7.41
CA LYS A 18 -13.35 -30.03 7.36
C LYS A 18 -13.43 -29.39 5.97
N VAL A 19 -13.60 -28.07 5.93
CA VAL A 19 -13.52 -27.31 4.68
C VAL A 19 -12.07 -27.35 4.18
N ASP A 20 -11.86 -27.58 2.89
CA ASP A 20 -10.54 -27.72 2.24
C ASP A 20 -9.64 -28.82 2.82
N GLY A 21 -10.24 -29.96 3.19
CA GLY A 21 -9.48 -31.14 3.64
C GLY A 21 -8.51 -31.67 2.57
N ASN A 22 -8.82 -31.47 1.29
CA ASN A 22 -7.99 -31.92 0.20
C ASN A 22 -7.13 -30.79 -0.37
N LYS A 23 -5.88 -30.70 0.09
CA LYS A 23 -4.91 -29.67 -0.35
C LYS A 23 -4.42 -29.87 -1.80
N ARG A 24 -4.61 -31.07 -2.33
CA ARG A 24 -4.26 -31.48 -3.69
C ARG A 24 -5.49 -32.11 -4.33
N ALA A 25 -5.62 -32.05 -5.65
CA ALA A 25 -6.70 -32.75 -6.34
C ALA A 25 -6.69 -34.25 -5.98
N ALA A 26 -7.87 -34.82 -5.70
CA ALA A 26 -8.04 -36.24 -5.40
C ALA A 26 -7.64 -37.14 -6.57
N MET A 27 -7.78 -36.63 -7.79
CA MET A 27 -7.41 -37.30 -9.04
C MET A 27 -6.20 -36.61 -9.66
N PRO A 28 -5.30 -37.36 -10.34
CA PRO A 28 -4.18 -36.78 -11.04
C PRO A 28 -4.66 -35.93 -12.22
N ILE A 29 -4.22 -34.66 -12.25
CA ILE A 29 -4.43 -33.78 -13.39
C ILE A 29 -3.52 -34.22 -14.53
N THR A 30 -4.03 -34.28 -15.76
CA THR A 30 -3.21 -34.68 -16.92
C THR A 30 -2.06 -33.69 -17.16
N VAL A 31 -0.94 -34.17 -17.71
CA VAL A 31 0.23 -33.33 -18.03
C VAL A 31 -0.15 -32.21 -19.01
N ARG A 32 -1.08 -32.49 -19.93
CA ARG A 32 -1.58 -31.52 -20.92
C ARG A 32 -2.29 -30.35 -20.23
N ASP A 33 -3.16 -30.63 -19.27
CA ASP A 33 -3.94 -29.60 -18.57
C ASP A 33 -3.04 -28.75 -17.67
N GLN A 34 -2.10 -29.38 -16.96
CA GLN A 34 -1.08 -28.67 -16.17
C GLN A 34 -0.26 -27.71 -17.05
N LEU A 35 0.11 -28.13 -18.25
CA LEU A 35 0.87 -27.31 -19.18
C LEU A 35 0.03 -26.16 -19.76
N ALA A 36 -1.25 -26.41 -20.06
CA ALA A 36 -2.18 -25.37 -20.50
C ALA A 36 -2.37 -24.30 -19.41
N GLU A 37 -2.54 -24.72 -18.16
CA GLU A 37 -2.67 -23.81 -17.01
C GLU A 37 -1.39 -22.98 -16.80
N LYS A 38 -0.21 -23.62 -16.86
CA LYS A 38 1.08 -22.91 -16.80
C LYS A 38 1.22 -21.87 -17.91
N ARG A 39 0.82 -22.20 -19.15
CA ARG A 39 0.83 -21.25 -20.27
C ARG A 39 -0.14 -20.08 -20.06
N ALA A 40 -1.34 -20.35 -19.56
CA ALA A 40 -2.32 -19.30 -19.24
C ALA A 40 -1.77 -18.34 -18.16
N LYS A 41 -1.29 -18.88 -17.03
CA LYS A 41 -0.66 -18.09 -15.95
C LYS A 41 0.53 -17.27 -16.45
N GLY A 42 1.37 -17.85 -17.31
CA GLY A 42 2.51 -17.15 -17.90
C GLY A 42 2.10 -15.99 -18.82
N ARG A 43 0.99 -16.11 -19.56
CA ARG A 43 0.45 -15.02 -20.38
C ARG A 43 -0.09 -13.89 -19.50
N ILE A 44 -0.84 -14.24 -18.45
CA ILE A 44 -1.42 -13.28 -17.51
C ILE A 44 -0.30 -12.47 -16.82
N LYS A 45 0.71 -13.13 -16.26
CA LYS A 45 1.85 -12.44 -15.59
C LYS A 45 2.59 -11.48 -16.51
N ARG A 46 2.76 -11.84 -17.79
CA ARG A 46 3.40 -10.95 -18.77
C ARG A 46 2.54 -9.72 -19.04
N ALA A 47 1.23 -9.90 -19.20
CA ALA A 47 0.30 -8.79 -19.38
C ALA A 47 0.22 -7.88 -18.13
N GLU A 48 0.21 -8.46 -16.93
CA GLU A 48 0.25 -7.71 -15.67
C GLU A 48 1.51 -6.84 -15.57
N ASN A 49 2.67 -7.38 -15.94
CA ASN A 49 3.92 -6.61 -15.98
C ASN A 49 3.85 -5.46 -16.98
N THR A 50 3.31 -5.68 -18.18
CA THR A 50 3.15 -4.60 -19.17
C THR A 50 2.20 -3.51 -18.68
N ILE A 51 1.10 -3.89 -18.03
CA ILE A 51 0.16 -2.93 -17.43
C ILE A 51 0.82 -2.14 -16.30
N ARG A 52 1.65 -2.80 -15.48
CA ARG A 52 2.38 -2.14 -14.40
C ARG A 52 3.33 -1.07 -14.94
N LEU A 53 4.11 -1.40 -15.98
CA LEU A 53 5.02 -0.45 -16.62
C LEU A 53 4.27 0.77 -17.19
N ALA A 54 3.18 0.54 -17.92
CA ALA A 54 2.36 1.64 -18.45
C ALA A 54 1.79 2.55 -17.34
N LYS A 55 1.40 1.96 -16.20
CA LYS A 55 0.95 2.73 -15.02
C LYS A 55 2.08 3.53 -14.37
N GLU A 56 3.30 2.99 -14.35
CA GLU A 56 4.49 3.68 -13.85
C GLU A 56 4.88 4.86 -14.74
N GLU A 57 4.78 4.73 -16.06
CA GLU A 57 5.02 5.82 -17.03
C GLU A 57 3.99 6.95 -16.91
N THR A 58 2.72 6.59 -16.64
CA THR A 58 1.65 7.58 -16.45
C THR A 58 1.79 8.34 -15.13
N ARG A 59 2.60 7.83 -14.19
CA ARG A 59 2.75 8.45 -12.88
C ARG A 59 3.55 9.75 -13.08
N PRO A 60 2.95 10.93 -12.86
CA PRO A 60 3.64 12.19 -13.08
C PRO A 60 4.90 12.23 -12.21
N ALA A 61 6.00 12.73 -12.78
CA ALA A 61 7.22 12.97 -12.02
C ALA A 61 6.86 13.86 -10.83
N ILE A 62 7.31 13.48 -9.63
CA ILE A 62 7.18 14.35 -8.46
C ILE A 62 7.98 15.60 -8.78
N GLU A 63 7.29 16.70 -9.11
CA GLU A 63 7.88 18.03 -9.14
C GLU A 63 8.43 18.25 -7.74
N GLN A 64 9.75 18.18 -7.61
CA GLN A 64 10.41 18.48 -6.36
C GLN A 64 10.18 19.96 -6.11
N GLN A 65 9.08 20.28 -5.41
CA GLN A 65 8.85 21.63 -4.93
C GLN A 65 10.03 21.94 -4.02
N PRO A 66 10.90 22.91 -4.37
CA PRO A 66 11.92 23.35 -3.45
C PRO A 66 11.21 23.83 -2.19
N ASP A 67 11.41 23.12 -1.10
CA ASP A 67 10.77 23.39 0.17
C ASP A 67 11.44 24.64 0.79
N PHE A 68 11.07 25.82 0.28
CA PHE A 68 11.58 27.11 0.75
C PHE A 68 11.05 27.48 2.15
N GLY A 69 10.25 26.61 2.78
CA GLY A 69 9.66 26.85 4.10
C GLY A 69 10.70 27.16 5.19
N PHE A 70 11.87 26.51 5.13
CA PHE A 70 12.93 26.75 6.11
C PHE A 70 13.66 28.08 5.91
N ALA A 71 13.79 28.54 4.66
CA ALA A 71 14.42 29.81 4.33
C ALA A 71 13.52 31.01 4.67
N MET A 72 12.21 30.88 4.43
CA MET A 72 11.24 31.94 4.75
C MET A 72 11.05 32.13 6.26
N HIS A 73 11.05 31.04 7.04
CA HIS A 73 10.91 31.13 8.50
C HIS A 73 12.13 31.81 9.16
N LEU A 74 13.34 31.59 8.62
CA LEU A 74 14.55 32.21 9.17
C LEU A 74 14.61 33.73 8.90
N LEU A 75 13.99 34.19 7.81
CA LEU A 75 13.89 35.62 7.49
C LEU A 75 12.88 36.34 8.39
N THR A 76 11.72 35.73 8.66
CA THR A 76 10.72 36.31 9.57
C THR A 76 11.23 36.36 11.02
N VAL A 77 11.92 35.31 11.48
CA VAL A 77 12.51 35.30 12.84
C VAL A 77 13.60 36.36 13.03
N ARG A 78 14.32 36.75 11.95
CA ARG A 78 15.30 37.84 12.01
C ARG A 78 14.65 39.22 12.11
N GLU A 79 13.50 39.44 11.48
CA GLU A 79 12.76 40.70 11.57
C GLU A 79 12.15 40.88 12.96
N ASP A 80 11.60 39.82 13.56
CA ASP A 80 11.01 39.87 14.91
C ASP A 80 12.08 40.14 16.00
N MET A 81 13.27 39.53 15.89
CA MET A 81 14.37 39.75 16.86
C MET A 81 14.95 41.18 16.83
N ALA A 82 14.82 41.89 15.70
CA ALA A 82 15.28 43.27 15.55
C ALA A 82 14.31 44.28 16.19
N ILE A 83 13.02 43.94 16.31
CA ILE A 83 12.01 44.81 16.94
C ILE A 83 12.14 44.75 18.47
N ASP A 84 12.37 43.56 19.04
CA ASP A 84 12.49 43.36 20.49
C ASP A 84 13.74 44.03 21.10
N THR A 85 14.82 44.14 20.33
CA THR A 85 16.05 44.81 20.76
C THR A 85 15.94 46.34 20.76
N GLN A 86 15.04 46.92 19.96
CA GLN A 86 14.77 48.38 19.93
C GLN A 86 13.79 48.81 21.03
N LEU A 87 12.89 47.92 21.48
CA LEU A 87 11.91 48.23 22.53
C LEU A 87 12.46 48.09 23.97
N ASN A 88 13.61 47.42 24.15
CA ASN A 88 14.19 47.13 25.47
C ASN A 88 15.56 47.80 25.69
N ALA A 89 15.88 48.88 24.97
CA ALA A 89 16.99 49.75 25.34
C ALA A 89 16.67 50.43 26.69
N PRO A 90 17.53 50.32 27.72
CA PRO A 90 17.21 50.77 29.06
C PRO A 90 17.05 52.30 29.12
N ILE A 91 15.96 52.74 29.76
CA ILE A 91 15.62 54.14 30.11
C ILE A 91 16.61 54.72 31.16
N MET A 92 17.85 54.22 31.26
CA MET A 92 18.83 54.61 32.28
C MET A 92 19.96 55.44 31.66
N ALA A 93 19.64 56.65 31.20
CA ALA A 93 20.63 57.67 30.85
C ALA A 93 20.11 59.12 31.07
N ALA A 94 19.31 59.33 32.11
CA ALA A 94 18.93 60.67 32.58
C ALA A 94 18.71 60.68 34.10
N ALA A 95 19.81 60.77 34.84
CA ALA A 95 19.87 61.24 36.22
C ALA A 95 21.24 61.90 36.44
#